data_AF-A0A9E1TRS4-F1
#
_entry.id   AF-A0A9E1TRS4-F1
#
_cell.length_a   1.000
_cell.length_b   1.000
_cell.length_c   1.000
_cell.angle_alpha   90.00
_cell.angle_beta   90.00
_cell.angle_gamma   90.00
#
_symmetry.space_group_name_H-M   'P 1'
#
loop_
_entity.id
_entity.type
_entity.pdbx_description
1 polymer ?
#
loop_
_entity_poly.entity_id
_entity_poly.type
_entity_poly.pdbx_seq_one_letter_code
_entity_poly.pdbx_strand_id
1 'polypeptide(L)'
;MSPSDIVNRAGGRSSRRAKRALHVPPMLPTLENRLPLTAPMDEDQIARIDDASMSILEDVGVVFRDPVALDDWRKAGANVVGDLVKFDRAHIRSLISSIPQTITIHA
;
A
#
# COMPACT_ATOMS: atom_id res chain seq x y z
N MET A 1 -59.63 -15.43 44.65
CA MET A 1 -59.27 -16.28 43.49
C MET A 1 -59.03 -15.35 42.31
N SER A 2 -57.85 -15.44 41.70
CA SER A 2 -57.31 -14.69 40.53
C SER A 2 -56.92 -13.22 40.69
N PRO A 3 -55.95 -12.73 39.90
CA PRO A 3 -54.76 -13.41 39.39
C PRO A 3 -53.47 -12.64 39.73
N SER A 4 -52.44 -13.38 40.11
CA SER A 4 -51.08 -12.90 40.35
C SER A 4 -50.50 -12.25 39.09
N ASP A 5 -50.18 -10.96 39.20
CA ASP A 5 -49.42 -10.21 38.20
C ASP A 5 -48.09 -10.94 37.93
N ILE A 6 -47.98 -11.50 36.72
CA ILE A 6 -46.75 -12.12 36.23
C ILE A 6 -45.75 -10.98 36.03
N VAL A 7 -44.91 -10.75 37.04
CA VAL A 7 -43.80 -9.80 36.93
C VAL A 7 -42.82 -10.37 35.90
N ASN A 8 -42.94 -9.87 34.66
CA ASN A 8 -42.08 -10.26 33.55
C ASN A 8 -40.67 -9.68 33.74
N ARG A 9 -39.87 -10.30 34.61
CA ARG A 9 -38.46 -9.97 34.92
C ARG A 9 -37.48 -10.46 33.84
N ALA A 10 -37.86 -10.43 32.57
CA ALA A 10 -37.02 -10.93 31.47
C ALA A 10 -36.33 -9.84 30.62
N GLY A 11 -36.50 -8.55 30.93
CA GLY A 11 -35.91 -7.44 30.15
C GLY A 11 -34.44 -7.13 30.43
N GLY A 12 -33.87 -7.62 31.54
CA GLY A 12 -32.49 -7.31 31.93
C GLY A 12 -31.43 -7.95 31.02
N ARG A 13 -31.70 -9.16 30.52
CA ARG A 13 -30.77 -9.88 29.63
C ARG A 13 -30.85 -9.35 28.20
N SER A 14 -32.05 -9.05 27.70
CA SER A 14 -32.25 -8.46 26.38
C SER A 14 -31.69 -7.03 26.29
N SER A 15 -31.92 -6.19 27.32
CA SER A 15 -31.35 -4.84 27.37
C SER A 15 -29.82 -4.85 27.45
N ARG A 16 -29.21 -5.76 28.21
CA ARG A 16 -27.73 -5.93 28.24
C ARG A 16 -27.18 -6.43 26.91
N ARG A 17 -27.90 -7.31 26.21
CA ARG A 17 -27.53 -7.79 24.87
C ARG A 17 -27.63 -6.68 23.82
N ALA A 18 -28.70 -5.87 23.86
CA ALA A 18 -28.88 -4.70 23.00
C ALA A 18 -27.77 -3.65 23.23
N LYS A 19 -27.44 -3.35 24.49
CA LYS A 19 -26.32 -2.45 24.83
C LYS A 19 -24.96 -2.93 24.32
N ARG A 20 -24.72 -4.25 24.26
CA ARG A 20 -23.50 -4.82 23.67
C ARG A 20 -23.52 -4.82 22.13
N ALA A 21 -24.68 -5.03 21.51
CA ALA A 21 -24.83 -4.97 20.06
C ALA A 21 -24.68 -3.53 19.50
N LEU A 22 -24.93 -2.52 20.33
CA LEU A 22 -24.82 -1.09 19.98
C LEU A 22 -23.38 -0.55 19.91
N HIS A 23 -22.38 -1.33 20.32
CA HIS A 23 -20.99 -0.87 20.39
C HIS A 23 -20.07 -1.73 19.53
N VAL A 24 -20.29 -1.68 18.22
CA VAL A 24 -19.19 -1.87 17.28
C VAL A 24 -18.59 -0.47 17.09
N PRO A 25 -17.46 -0.12 17.72
CA PRO A 25 -16.83 1.16 17.44
C PRO A 25 -16.61 1.26 15.92
N PRO A 26 -16.98 2.38 15.28
CA PRO A 26 -16.74 2.55 13.86
C PRO A 26 -15.25 2.34 13.58
N MET A 27 -14.95 1.67 12.46
CA MET A 27 -13.56 1.53 12.02
C MET A 27 -12.94 2.91 11.92
N LEU A 28 -11.76 3.09 12.52
CA LEU A 28 -11.06 4.36 12.47
C LEU A 28 -10.72 4.70 11.01
N PRO A 29 -10.80 5.99 10.61
CA PRO A 29 -10.42 6.42 9.27
C PRO A 29 -8.92 6.20 9.04
N THR A 30 -8.47 6.37 7.79
CA THR A 30 -7.06 6.33 7.41
C THR A 30 -6.21 7.21 8.34
N LEU A 31 -5.10 6.66 8.81
CA LEU A 31 -4.18 7.37 9.71
C LEU A 31 -3.47 8.51 8.97
N GLU A 32 -3.63 9.74 9.48
CA GLU A 32 -2.83 10.89 9.07
C GLU A 32 -1.67 11.10 10.07
N ASN A 33 -0.43 10.89 9.63
CA ASN A 33 0.74 11.13 10.47
C ASN A 33 1.02 12.63 10.57
N ARG A 34 0.94 13.18 11.79
CA ARG A 34 1.25 14.60 12.10
C ARG A 34 2.63 14.81 12.72
N LEU A 35 3.40 13.74 12.92
CA LEU A 35 4.76 13.84 13.44
C LEU A 35 5.73 14.28 12.33
N PRO A 36 6.80 15.02 12.67
CA PRO A 36 7.86 15.33 11.71
C PRO A 36 8.45 14.06 11.08
N LEU A 37 8.81 14.14 9.81
CA LEU A 37 9.50 13.06 9.12
C LEU A 37 10.91 12.90 9.71
N THR A 38 11.27 11.68 10.07
CA THR A 38 12.64 11.33 10.43
C THR A 38 13.45 11.14 9.15
N ALA A 39 14.46 11.97 8.93
CA ALA A 39 15.41 11.84 7.81
C ALA A 39 16.71 11.20 8.32
N PRO A 40 16.89 9.87 8.18
CA PRO A 40 18.09 9.17 8.68
C PRO A 40 19.34 9.41 7.83
N MET A 41 19.18 9.95 6.62
CA MET A 41 20.24 10.17 5.64
C MET A 41 20.14 11.59 5.08
N ASP A 42 21.28 12.17 4.74
CA ASP A 42 21.36 13.47 4.04
C ASP A 42 21.13 13.31 2.53
N GLU A 43 20.99 14.43 1.82
CA GLU A 43 20.72 14.45 0.38
C GLU A 43 21.85 13.80 -0.44
N ASP A 44 23.11 14.01 -0.05
CA ASP A 44 24.28 13.44 -0.74
C ASP A 44 24.35 11.92 -0.59
N GLN A 45 23.96 11.40 0.57
CA GLN A 45 23.84 9.97 0.82
C GLN A 45 22.70 9.36 0.00
N ILE A 46 21.56 10.03 -0.10
CA ILE A 46 20.44 9.59 -0.93
C ILE A 46 20.83 9.57 -2.41
N ALA A 47 21.47 10.64 -2.88
CA ALA A 47 21.93 10.74 -4.27
C ALA A 47 22.93 9.63 -4.63
N ARG A 48 23.83 9.27 -3.70
CA ARG A 48 24.75 8.14 -3.88
C ARG A 48 24.03 6.80 -4.03
N ILE A 49 22.97 6.57 -3.24
CA ILE A 49 22.17 5.35 -3.36
C ILE A 49 21.38 5.33 -4.67
N ASP A 50 20.79 6.46 -5.07
CA ASP A 50 20.09 6.57 -6.35
C ASP A 50 21.03 6.24 -7.51
N ASP A 51 22.21 6.88 -7.56
CA ASP A 51 23.20 6.65 -8.62
C ASP A 51 23.68 5.19 -8.65
N ALA A 52 24.00 4.60 -7.49
CA ALA A 52 24.41 3.20 -7.41
C ALA A 52 23.31 2.24 -7.86
N SER A 53 22.05 2.53 -7.49
CA SER A 53 20.88 1.74 -7.89
C SER A 53 20.70 1.80 -9.41
N MET A 54 20.87 2.97 -10.01
CA MET A 54 20.80 3.15 -11.46
C MET A 54 21.92 2.41 -12.19
N SER A 55 23.16 2.45 -11.70
CA SER A 55 24.28 1.67 -12.27
C SER A 55 23.98 0.18 -12.29
N ILE A 56 23.39 -0.37 -11.22
CA ILE A 56 23.01 -1.79 -11.16
C ILE A 56 21.96 -2.10 -12.24
N LEU A 57 20.96 -1.26 -12.42
CA LEU A 57 19.90 -1.47 -13.43
C LEU A 57 20.43 -1.40 -14.87
N GLU A 58 21.47 -0.60 -15.13
CA GLU A 58 22.13 -0.48 -16.44
C GLU A 58 23.10 -1.65 -16.72
N ASP A 59 24.01 -1.89 -15.78
CA ASP A 59 25.13 -2.82 -15.96
C ASP A 59 24.71 -4.27 -15.75
N VAL A 60 23.91 -4.52 -14.70
CA VAL A 60 23.45 -5.86 -14.32
C VAL A 60 22.07 -6.15 -14.91
N GLY A 61 21.13 -5.24 -14.75
CA GLY A 61 19.73 -5.44 -15.14
C GLY A 61 18.94 -6.34 -14.18
N VAL A 62 17.72 -6.69 -14.57
CA VAL A 62 16.81 -7.53 -13.76
C VAL A 62 16.21 -8.63 -14.63
N VAL A 63 16.15 -9.85 -14.10
CA VAL A 63 15.53 -10.99 -14.79
C VAL A 63 14.02 -11.02 -14.54
N PHE A 64 13.24 -10.97 -15.62
CA PHE A 64 11.79 -11.14 -15.58
C PHE A 64 11.42 -12.50 -16.16
N ARG A 65 10.77 -13.34 -15.34
CA ARG A 65 10.38 -14.70 -15.74
C ARG A 65 8.98 -14.79 -16.34
N ASP A 66 8.25 -13.68 -16.36
CA ASP A 66 6.92 -13.60 -16.96
C ASP A 66 7.03 -13.07 -18.40
N PRO A 67 6.59 -13.85 -19.41
CA PRO A 67 6.57 -13.41 -20.80
C PRO A 67 5.80 -12.11 -21.04
N VAL A 68 4.74 -11.84 -20.27
CA VAL A 68 3.94 -10.61 -20.40
C VAL A 68 4.76 -9.40 -19.97
N ALA A 69 5.45 -9.50 -18.84
CA ALA A 69 6.34 -8.44 -18.38
C ALA A 69 7.47 -8.15 -19.38
N LEU A 70 8.06 -9.20 -19.97
CA LEU A 70 9.08 -9.03 -21.01
C LEU A 70 8.53 -8.30 -22.25
N ASP A 71 7.30 -8.59 -22.66
CA ASP A 71 6.64 -7.90 -23.78
C ASP A 71 6.35 -6.43 -23.46
N ASP A 72 5.85 -6.14 -22.25
CA ASP A 72 5.60 -4.77 -21.81
C ASP A 72 6.89 -3.95 -21.72
N TRP A 73 7.99 -4.54 -21.25
CA TRP A 73 9.29 -3.89 -21.25
C TRP A 73 9.83 -3.61 -22.66
N ARG A 74 9.63 -4.53 -23.61
CA ARG A 74 9.98 -4.28 -25.02
C ARG A 74 9.17 -3.13 -25.60
N LYS A 75 7.86 -3.06 -25.32
CA LYS A 75 6.99 -1.95 -25.77
C LYS A 75 7.37 -0.63 -25.14
N ALA A 76 7.79 -0.64 -23.88
CA ALA A 76 8.31 0.53 -23.19
C ALA A 76 9.68 1.00 -23.74
N GLY A 77 10.36 0.18 -24.55
CA GLY A 77 11.65 0.50 -25.14
C GLY A 77 12.86 0.09 -24.29
N ALA A 78 12.67 -0.83 -23.33
CA ALA A 78 13.79 -1.41 -22.58
C ALA A 78 14.55 -2.46 -23.41
N ASN A 79 15.82 -2.66 -23.09
CA ASN A 79 16.66 -3.64 -23.78
C ASN A 79 16.46 -5.02 -23.14
N VAL A 80 15.83 -5.94 -23.87
CA VAL A 80 15.51 -7.29 -23.38
C VAL A 80 16.35 -8.34 -24.09
N VAL A 81 17.19 -9.05 -23.35
CA VAL A 81 18.06 -10.13 -23.84
C VAL A 81 17.64 -11.44 -23.17
N GLY A 82 16.86 -12.26 -23.87
CA GLY A 82 16.21 -13.43 -23.28
C GLY A 82 15.23 -12.99 -22.18
N ASP A 83 15.52 -13.39 -20.95
CA ASP A 83 14.75 -13.03 -19.75
C ASP A 83 15.36 -11.86 -18.97
N LEU A 84 16.53 -11.35 -19.39
CA LEU A 84 17.22 -10.23 -18.74
C LEU A 84 16.76 -8.91 -19.37
N VAL A 85 16.29 -7.99 -18.54
CA VAL A 85 15.95 -6.62 -18.93
C VAL A 85 17.01 -5.67 -18.39
N LYS A 86 17.62 -4.90 -19.30
CA LYS A 86 18.52 -3.79 -18.97
C LYS A 86 17.81 -2.46 -19.19
N PHE A 87 18.03 -1.54 -18.26
CA PHE A 87 17.32 -0.27 -18.21
C PHE A 87 18.29 0.87 -18.40
N ASP A 88 17.94 1.83 -19.25
CA ASP A 88 18.67 3.10 -19.34
C ASP A 88 18.19 4.06 -18.23
N ARG A 89 19.13 4.80 -17.61
CA ARG A 89 18.82 5.80 -16.56
C ARG A 89 17.74 6.79 -16.96
N ALA A 90 17.79 7.32 -18.18
CA ALA A 90 16.82 8.32 -18.62
C ALA A 90 15.43 7.68 -18.76
N HIS A 91 15.36 6.44 -19.25
CA HIS A 91 14.12 5.69 -19.34
C HIS A 91 13.49 5.45 -17.94
N ILE A 92 14.27 4.96 -16.96
CA ILE A 92 13.75 4.75 -15.59
C ILE A 92 13.26 6.05 -14.96
N ARG A 93 14.03 7.14 -15.08
CA ARG A 93 13.62 8.44 -14.54
C ARG A 93 12.34 8.97 -15.19
N SER A 94 12.19 8.76 -16.50
CA SER A 94 10.94 9.10 -17.21
C SER A 94 9.75 8.31 -16.66
N LEU A 95 9.90 7.00 -16.45
CA LEU A 95 8.82 6.17 -15.89
C LEU A 95 8.45 6.60 -14.47
N ILE A 96 9.44 6.83 -13.60
CA ILE A 96 9.21 7.32 -12.23
C ILE A 96 8.45 8.66 -12.24
N SER A 97 8.80 9.56 -13.16
CA SER A 97 8.14 10.87 -13.25
C SER A 97 6.65 10.80 -13.62
N SER A 98 6.20 9.70 -14.23
CA SER A 98 4.80 9.49 -14.58
C SER A 98 3.92 9.09 -13.39
N ILE A 99 4.53 8.74 -12.25
CA ILE A 99 3.84 8.20 -11.09
C ILE A 99 3.25 9.36 -10.25
N PRO A 100 1.94 9.34 -9.92
CA PRO A 100 1.35 10.35 -9.06
C PRO A 100 1.90 10.24 -7.63
N GLN A 101 2.15 11.38 -6.99
CA GLN A 101 2.65 11.44 -5.60
C GLN A 101 1.64 10.93 -4.56
N THR A 102 0.34 10.93 -4.89
CA THR A 102 -0.73 10.50 -3.98
C THR A 102 -1.82 9.79 -4.78
N ILE A 103 -2.29 8.66 -4.25
CA ILE A 103 -3.41 7.90 -4.80
C ILE A 103 -4.50 7.74 -3.74
N THR A 104 -5.77 7.83 -4.13
CA THR A 104 -6.90 7.51 -3.25
C THR A 104 -7.27 6.04 -3.44
N ILE A 105 -7.23 5.26 -2.37
CA ILE A 105 -7.67 3.87 -2.38
C ILE A 105 -9.16 3.84 -2.03
N HIS A 106 -9.99 3.35 -2.96
CA HIS A 106 -11.42 3.17 -2.73
C HIS A 106 -11.68 1.85 -2.00
N ALA A 107 -12.62 1.87 -1.04
CA ALA A 107 -13.01 0.73 -0.20
C ALA A 107 -14.30 0.07 -0.70
#